data_AF-A0A6L3C683-F1
#
_entry.id   AF-A0A6L3C683-F1
#
_cell.length_a   1.000
_cell.length_b   1.000
_cell.length_c   1.000
_cell.angle_alpha   90.00
_cell.angle_beta   90.00
_cell.angle_gamma   90.00
#
_symmetry.space_group_name_H-M   'P 1'
#
loop_
_entity.id
_entity.type
_entity.pdbx_description
1 polymer ?
#
loop_
_entity_poly.entity_id
_entity_poly.type
_entity_poly.pdbx_seq_one_letter_code
_entity_poly.pdbx_strand_id
1 'polypeptide(L)'
;MPTPSENTRVDYETRRAVDLSQKYFRRTQHSEGYWWGELESNPSMEAEYLMLCHFTGRYDKERWRKVSNFILSKQRDNGSWGQYYGSLGDVSTSVECYFALKLAGHQVDSEPMLKAKEFILSKGGVPKVRVFTKIWLALFGQWDWKGTPNLPLEMIHFPSWAPFNIYEFASWARATVVPMLIILAHKPRCPVPDSASIDELYPGGRESTNYTLPKPSEGIGWAKALYWADKLVGIYQKFPVRP
;
A
#
# COMPACT_ATOMS: atom_id res chain seq x y z
N MET A 1 45.30 -33.41 -31.56
CA MET A 1 44.13 -32.57 -31.90
C MET A 1 44.19 -31.34 -31.03
N PRO A 2 44.16 -30.12 -31.59
CA PRO A 2 44.15 -28.91 -30.77
C PRO A 2 42.80 -28.83 -30.05
N THR A 3 42.83 -28.67 -28.74
CA THR A 3 41.65 -28.28 -27.96
C THR A 3 41.10 -26.98 -28.53
N PRO A 4 39.78 -26.85 -28.75
CA PRO A 4 39.20 -25.57 -29.14
C PRO A 4 39.63 -24.56 -28.09
N SER A 5 40.28 -23.47 -28.52
CA SER A 5 40.63 -22.36 -27.62
C SER A 5 39.39 -22.00 -26.80
N GLU A 6 39.52 -21.72 -25.50
CA GLU A 6 38.36 -21.46 -24.62
C GLU A 6 37.44 -20.36 -25.20
N ASN A 7 37.99 -19.41 -25.98
CA ASN A 7 37.26 -18.41 -26.73
C ASN A 7 36.23 -18.99 -27.73
N THR A 8 36.54 -20.09 -28.42
CA THR A 8 35.62 -20.71 -29.39
C THR A 8 34.36 -21.29 -28.75
N ARG A 9 34.47 -21.81 -27.52
CA ARG A 9 33.32 -22.37 -26.80
C ARG A 9 32.44 -21.26 -26.24
N VAL A 10 33.04 -20.23 -25.66
CA VAL A 10 32.30 -19.06 -25.14
C VAL A 10 31.56 -18.34 -26.27
N ASP A 11 32.19 -18.15 -27.43
CA ASP A 11 31.56 -17.54 -28.61
C ASP A 11 30.37 -18.37 -29.12
N TYR A 12 30.53 -19.69 -29.18
CA TYR A 12 29.46 -20.59 -29.58
C TYR A 12 28.25 -20.52 -28.63
N GLU A 13 28.49 -20.65 -27.32
CA GLU A 13 27.40 -20.60 -26.33
C GLU A 13 26.76 -19.21 -26.28
N THR A 14 27.51 -18.14 -26.50
CA THR A 14 26.98 -16.77 -26.59
C THR A 14 26.03 -16.63 -27.78
N ARG A 15 26.43 -17.06 -28.99
CA ARG A 15 25.56 -17.02 -30.17
C ARG A 15 24.31 -17.87 -29.98
N ARG A 16 24.47 -19.04 -29.36
CA ARG A 16 23.35 -19.93 -29.02
C ARG A 16 22.39 -19.25 -28.04
N ALA A 17 22.88 -18.58 -27.00
CA ALA A 17 22.06 -17.85 -26.04
C ALA A 17 21.27 -16.71 -26.71
N VAL A 18 21.90 -15.99 -27.64
CA VAL A 18 21.25 -14.93 -28.43
C VAL A 18 20.12 -15.51 -29.31
N ASP A 19 20.39 -16.57 -30.07
CA ASP A 19 19.39 -17.23 -30.92
C ASP A 19 18.20 -17.74 -30.11
N LEU A 20 18.45 -18.39 -28.97
CA LEU A 20 17.39 -18.86 -28.08
C LEU A 20 16.55 -17.71 -27.50
N SER A 21 17.20 -16.60 -27.12
CA SER A 21 16.51 -15.41 -26.59
C SER A 21 15.64 -14.76 -27.66
N GLN A 22 16.16 -14.60 -28.89
CA GLN A 22 15.41 -14.06 -30.01
C GLN A 22 14.20 -14.94 -30.36
N LYS A 23 14.37 -16.27 -30.37
CA LYS A 23 13.27 -17.21 -30.57
C LYS A 23 12.21 -17.10 -29.47
N TYR A 24 12.62 -16.94 -28.22
CA TYR A 24 11.69 -16.74 -27.11
C TYR A 24 10.87 -15.47 -27.29
N PHE A 25 11.50 -14.31 -27.49
CA PHE A 25 10.78 -13.05 -27.64
C PHE A 25 9.91 -13.02 -28.89
N ARG A 26 10.36 -13.54 -30.04
CA ARG A 26 9.50 -13.64 -31.23
C ARG A 26 8.27 -14.52 -30.98
N ARG A 27 8.41 -15.59 -30.20
CA ARG A 27 7.29 -16.48 -29.85
C ARG A 27 6.30 -15.84 -28.87
N THR A 28 6.76 -14.96 -27.97
CA THR A 28 5.91 -14.29 -26.98
C THR A 28 5.38 -12.94 -27.43
N GLN A 29 5.70 -12.50 -28.64
CA GLN A 29 5.16 -11.29 -29.23
C GLN A 29 3.68 -11.49 -29.57
N HIS A 30 2.85 -10.51 -29.22
CA HIS A 30 1.46 -10.49 -29.67
C HIS A 30 1.39 -10.24 -31.19
N SER A 31 0.30 -10.68 -31.81
CA SER A 31 0.04 -10.49 -33.26
C SER A 31 0.15 -9.03 -33.71
N GLU A 32 -0.19 -8.10 -32.82
CA GLU A 32 -0.18 -6.65 -33.01
C GLU A 32 1.22 -6.04 -32.84
N GLY A 33 2.23 -6.83 -32.46
CA GLY A 33 3.64 -6.43 -32.44
C GLY A 33 4.20 -6.00 -31.09
N TYR A 34 3.40 -5.96 -30.02
CA TYR A 34 3.88 -5.63 -28.67
C TYR A 34 4.21 -6.87 -27.82
N TRP A 35 4.88 -6.64 -26.69
CA TRP A 35 5.04 -7.60 -25.61
C TRP A 35 4.31 -7.13 -24.38
N TRP A 36 3.64 -8.05 -23.69
CA TRP A 36 2.99 -7.76 -22.42
C TRP A 36 3.38 -8.81 -21.40
N GLY A 37 4.10 -8.36 -20.38
CA GLY A 37 4.49 -9.17 -19.23
C GLY A 37 3.76 -8.71 -17.98
N GLU A 38 3.74 -9.60 -16.99
CA GLU A 38 3.28 -9.26 -15.65
C GLU A 38 4.22 -8.22 -15.02
N LEU A 39 3.64 -7.13 -14.51
CA LEU A 39 4.35 -6.14 -13.71
C LEU A 39 4.05 -6.40 -12.24
N GLU A 40 4.90 -7.18 -11.59
CA GLU A 40 4.77 -7.46 -10.16
C GLU A 40 5.10 -6.21 -9.33
N SER A 41 4.39 -6.05 -8.21
CA SER A 41 4.67 -5.02 -7.21
C SER A 41 4.74 -5.64 -5.81
N ASN A 42 3.72 -5.42 -4.98
CA ASN A 42 3.58 -5.99 -3.67
C ASN A 42 2.10 -6.31 -3.40
N PRO A 43 1.80 -7.20 -2.43
CA PRO A 43 0.45 -7.70 -2.21
C PRO A 43 -0.53 -6.68 -1.62
N SER A 44 -0.11 -5.43 -1.37
CA SER A 44 -1.05 -4.38 -0.99
C SER A 44 -2.02 -4.03 -2.10
N MET A 45 -1.62 -4.18 -3.37
CA MET A 45 -2.52 -3.91 -4.50
C MET A 45 -3.74 -4.85 -4.46
N GLU A 46 -3.52 -6.13 -4.18
CA GLU A 46 -4.57 -7.12 -4.00
C GLU A 46 -5.40 -6.87 -2.74
N ALA A 47 -4.77 -6.50 -1.63
CA ALA A 47 -5.46 -6.18 -0.40
C ALA A 47 -6.38 -4.96 -0.56
N GLU A 48 -5.86 -3.88 -1.13
CA GLU A 48 -6.58 -2.63 -1.42
C GLU A 48 -7.68 -2.86 -2.46
N TYR A 49 -7.50 -3.78 -3.41
CA TYR A 49 -8.54 -4.20 -4.33
C TYR A 49 -9.73 -4.84 -3.61
N LEU A 50 -9.50 -5.77 -2.67
CA LEU A 50 -10.59 -6.37 -1.88
C LEU A 50 -11.31 -5.32 -1.04
N MET A 51 -10.56 -4.40 -0.44
CA MET A 51 -11.11 -3.25 0.28
C MET A 51 -11.98 -2.37 -0.63
N LEU A 52 -11.51 -2.02 -1.83
CA LEU A 52 -12.26 -1.23 -2.81
C LEU A 52 -13.54 -1.95 -3.27
N CYS A 53 -13.45 -3.26 -3.52
CA CYS A 53 -14.60 -4.10 -3.85
C CYS A 53 -15.66 -4.04 -2.75
N HIS A 54 -15.26 -4.20 -1.48
CA HIS A 54 -16.16 -4.07 -0.34
C HIS A 54 -16.77 -2.67 -0.25
N PHE A 55 -15.94 -1.63 -0.35
CA PHE A 55 -16.38 -0.24 -0.27
C PHE A 55 -17.41 0.12 -1.34
N THR A 56 -17.28 -0.45 -2.54
CA THR A 56 -18.19 -0.19 -3.67
C THR A 56 -19.32 -1.20 -3.81
N GLY A 57 -19.45 -2.16 -2.89
CA GLY A 57 -20.47 -3.21 -2.94
C GLY A 57 -20.30 -4.20 -4.09
N ARG A 58 -19.09 -4.30 -4.67
CA ARG A 58 -18.76 -5.19 -5.80
C ARG A 58 -18.11 -6.47 -5.30
N TYR A 59 -18.94 -7.42 -4.88
CA TYR A 59 -18.50 -8.72 -4.42
C TYR A 59 -18.57 -9.77 -5.53
N ASP A 60 -17.45 -10.43 -5.80
CA ASP A 60 -17.35 -11.63 -6.63
C ASP A 60 -16.60 -12.70 -5.85
N LYS A 61 -17.31 -13.77 -5.49
CA LYS A 61 -16.81 -14.83 -4.62
C LYS A 61 -15.55 -15.51 -5.17
N GLU A 62 -15.51 -15.79 -6.47
CA GLU A 62 -14.41 -16.52 -7.08
C GLU A 62 -13.18 -15.62 -7.25
N ARG A 63 -13.40 -14.35 -7.61
CA ARG A 63 -12.35 -13.33 -7.64
C ARG A 63 -11.75 -13.14 -6.26
N TRP A 64 -12.58 -12.96 -5.22
CA TRP A 64 -12.11 -12.80 -3.85
C TRP A 64 -11.31 -14.00 -3.39
N ARG A 65 -11.78 -15.22 -3.63
CA ARG A 65 -11.04 -16.45 -3.33
C ARG A 65 -9.66 -16.48 -4.01
N LYS A 66 -9.59 -16.15 -5.30
CA LYS A 66 -8.32 -16.11 -6.05
C LYS A 66 -7.36 -15.05 -5.52
N VAL A 67 -7.87 -13.87 -5.21
CA VAL A 67 -7.07 -12.76 -4.67
C VAL A 67 -6.55 -13.08 -3.27
N SER A 68 -7.39 -13.63 -2.38
CA SER A 68 -6.95 -14.09 -1.05
C SER A 68 -5.88 -15.17 -1.14
N ASN A 69 -6.04 -16.14 -2.05
CA ASN A 69 -5.03 -17.17 -2.28
C ASN A 69 -3.71 -16.58 -2.79
N PHE A 70 -3.76 -15.56 -3.65
CA PHE A 70 -2.56 -14.86 -4.09
C PHE A 70 -1.87 -14.15 -2.92
N ILE A 71 -2.62 -13.40 -2.10
CA ILE A 71 -2.08 -12.76 -0.90
C ILE A 71 -1.38 -13.81 -0.01
N LEU A 72 -2.05 -14.92 0.29
CA LEU A 72 -1.46 -16.01 1.08
C LEU A 72 -0.21 -16.61 0.43
N SER A 73 -0.18 -16.78 -0.90
CA SER A 73 0.99 -17.31 -1.63
C SER A 73 2.23 -16.42 -1.54
N LYS A 74 2.04 -15.13 -1.25
CA LYS A 74 3.13 -14.14 -1.07
C LYS A 74 3.52 -13.95 0.40
N GLN A 75 2.89 -14.68 1.33
CA GLN A 75 3.24 -14.64 2.75
C GLN A 75 4.60 -15.32 2.98
N ARG A 76 5.45 -14.71 3.80
CA ARG A 76 6.75 -15.28 4.19
C ARG A 76 6.60 -16.24 5.37
N ASP A 77 7.64 -17.04 5.62
CA ASP A 77 7.69 -18.02 6.72
C ASP A 77 7.40 -17.41 8.10
N ASN A 78 7.83 -16.17 8.33
CA ASN A 78 7.58 -15.42 9.57
C ASN A 78 6.19 -14.75 9.62
N GLY A 79 5.31 -15.04 8.67
CA GLY A 79 3.95 -14.49 8.59
C GLY A 79 3.82 -13.13 7.92
N SER A 80 4.93 -12.49 7.54
CA SER A 80 4.92 -11.11 7.00
C SER A 80 4.75 -11.03 5.48
N TRP A 81 4.31 -9.87 5.03
CA TRP A 81 4.40 -9.43 3.62
C TRP A 81 5.35 -8.24 3.52
N GLY A 82 5.83 -7.94 2.32
CA GLY A 82 6.94 -7.00 2.11
C GLY A 82 6.82 -6.30 0.77
N GLN A 83 7.62 -5.23 0.60
CA GLN A 83 7.45 -4.25 -0.49
C GLN A 83 8.00 -4.73 -1.84
N TYR A 84 8.93 -5.68 -1.86
CA TYR A 84 9.51 -6.22 -3.10
C TYR A 84 10.07 -7.63 -2.87
N TYR A 85 10.45 -8.29 -3.97
CA TYR A 85 11.01 -9.65 -3.92
C TYR A 85 12.27 -9.73 -3.04
N GLY A 86 12.26 -10.62 -2.06
CA GLY A 86 13.36 -10.78 -1.11
C GLY A 86 13.49 -9.66 -0.07
N SER A 87 12.57 -8.68 -0.02
CA SER A 87 12.59 -7.67 1.05
C SER A 87 12.31 -8.30 2.42
N LEU A 88 12.71 -7.60 3.48
CA LEU A 88 12.19 -7.88 4.82
C LEU A 88 10.66 -7.64 4.88
N GLY A 89 10.03 -8.19 5.91
CA GLY A 89 8.63 -7.90 6.20
C GLY A 89 8.39 -6.43 6.51
N ASP A 90 7.28 -5.90 5.99
CA ASP A 90 6.81 -4.53 6.19
C ASP A 90 5.48 -4.54 6.94
N VAL A 91 5.38 -3.73 8.00
CA VAL A 91 4.21 -3.67 8.88
C VAL A 91 2.97 -3.15 8.14
N SER A 92 3.14 -2.17 7.24
CA SER A 92 2.01 -1.56 6.52
C SER A 92 1.36 -2.57 5.57
N THR A 93 2.17 -3.19 4.72
CA THR A 93 1.73 -4.26 3.80
C THR A 93 1.11 -5.42 4.57
N SER A 94 1.71 -5.81 5.69
CA SER A 94 1.23 -6.95 6.47
C SER A 94 -0.13 -6.65 7.11
N VAL A 95 -0.34 -5.43 7.62
CA VAL A 95 -1.65 -5.01 8.15
C VAL A 95 -2.71 -4.95 7.05
N GLU A 96 -2.38 -4.43 5.87
CA GLU A 96 -3.31 -4.38 4.73
C GLU A 96 -3.71 -5.79 4.28
N CYS A 97 -2.74 -6.70 4.10
CA CYS A 97 -2.98 -8.09 3.74
C CYS A 97 -3.81 -8.83 4.81
N TYR A 98 -3.45 -8.67 6.08
CA TYR A 98 -4.18 -9.28 7.19
C TYR A 98 -5.65 -8.82 7.22
N PHE A 99 -5.87 -7.51 7.12
CA PHE A 99 -7.21 -6.95 7.13
C PHE A 99 -8.03 -7.43 5.92
N ALA A 100 -7.44 -7.44 4.72
CA ALA A 100 -8.12 -7.93 3.52
C ALA A 100 -8.49 -9.42 3.62
N LEU A 101 -7.62 -10.25 4.22
CA LEU A 101 -7.92 -11.66 4.47
C LEU A 101 -9.06 -11.83 5.48
N LYS A 102 -9.09 -11.06 6.58
CA LYS A 102 -10.23 -11.06 7.50
C LYS A 102 -11.52 -10.61 6.82
N LEU A 103 -11.46 -9.58 5.98
CA LEU A 103 -12.59 -9.10 5.20
C LEU A 103 -13.12 -10.17 4.25
N ALA A 104 -12.24 -11.00 3.69
CA ALA A 104 -12.58 -12.17 2.87
C ALA A 104 -13.03 -13.41 3.67
N GLY A 105 -13.11 -13.33 5.01
CA GLY A 105 -13.63 -14.39 5.88
C GLY A 105 -12.60 -15.39 6.41
N HIS A 106 -11.30 -15.09 6.31
CA HIS A 106 -10.27 -15.93 6.92
C HIS A 106 -10.32 -15.85 8.45
N GLN A 107 -10.22 -17.01 9.10
CA GLN A 107 -10.30 -17.13 10.55
C GLN A 107 -9.02 -16.65 11.23
N VAL A 108 -9.16 -15.91 12.32
CA VAL A 108 -8.07 -15.30 13.10
C VAL A 108 -7.12 -16.33 13.73
N ASP A 109 -7.62 -17.54 13.97
CA ASP A 109 -6.92 -18.67 14.57
C ASP A 109 -6.21 -19.57 13.55
N SER A 110 -6.38 -19.31 12.26
CA SER A 110 -5.62 -20.01 11.22
C SER A 110 -4.13 -19.69 11.33
N GLU A 111 -3.27 -20.69 11.10
CA GLU A 111 -1.82 -20.55 11.16
C GLU A 111 -1.27 -19.31 10.41
N PRO A 112 -1.65 -19.02 9.15
CA PRO A 112 -1.16 -17.83 8.44
C PRO A 112 -1.55 -16.52 9.14
N MET A 113 -2.75 -16.45 9.72
CA MET A 113 -3.24 -15.27 10.42
C MET A 113 -2.54 -15.09 11.77
N LEU A 114 -2.30 -16.18 12.51
CA LEU A 114 -1.55 -16.13 13.77
C LEU A 114 -0.12 -15.61 13.57
N LYS A 115 0.60 -16.15 12.58
CA LYS A 115 1.97 -15.70 12.24
C LYS A 115 2.00 -14.23 11.82
N ALA A 116 1.04 -13.83 10.98
CA ALA A 116 0.91 -12.43 10.57
C ALA A 116 0.66 -11.49 11.75
N LYS A 117 -0.24 -11.87 12.67
CA LYS A 117 -0.54 -11.11 13.89
C LYS A 117 0.71 -10.93 14.75
N GLU A 118 1.44 -12.03 15.01
CA GLU A 118 2.68 -12.00 15.79
C GLU A 118 3.71 -11.05 15.17
N PHE A 119 3.94 -11.16 13.86
CA PHE A 119 4.83 -10.25 13.16
C PHE A 119 4.38 -8.79 13.28
N ILE A 120 3.10 -8.50 13.02
CA ILE A 120 2.55 -7.13 13.07
C ILE A 120 2.74 -6.52 14.46
N LEU A 121 2.42 -7.28 15.52
CA LEU A 121 2.60 -6.83 16.90
C LEU A 121 4.07 -6.62 17.25
N SER A 122 4.98 -7.48 16.78
CA SER A 122 6.43 -7.30 16.96
C SER A 122 6.96 -6.01 16.32
N LYS A 123 6.26 -5.47 15.32
CA LYS A 123 6.57 -4.20 14.64
C LYS A 123 5.79 -3.00 15.19
N GLY A 124 5.06 -3.18 16.28
CA GLY A 124 4.31 -2.12 16.97
C GLY A 124 2.88 -1.91 16.45
N GLY A 125 2.36 -2.83 15.64
CA GLY A 125 0.95 -2.89 15.27
C GLY A 125 0.46 -1.77 14.35
N VAL A 126 -0.86 -1.62 14.28
CA VAL A 126 -1.54 -0.61 13.46
C VAL A 126 -1.00 0.81 13.67
N PRO A 127 -0.66 1.29 14.88
CA PRO A 127 -0.15 2.65 15.06
C PRO A 127 1.13 2.98 14.27
N LYS A 128 1.93 1.97 13.93
CA LYS A 128 3.22 2.10 13.22
C LYS A 128 3.13 2.02 11.70
N VAL A 129 1.94 1.83 11.12
CA VAL A 129 1.76 1.80 9.66
C VAL A 129 1.88 3.19 9.01
N ARG A 130 2.16 3.21 7.71
CA ARG A 130 2.24 4.42 6.88
C ARG A 130 0.89 5.15 6.79
N VAL A 131 0.94 6.43 6.40
CA VAL A 131 -0.23 7.31 6.26
C VAL A 131 -1.30 6.72 5.33
N PHE A 132 -0.91 6.18 4.17
CA PHE A 132 -1.86 5.60 3.22
C PHE A 132 -2.66 4.43 3.84
N THR A 133 -1.98 3.55 4.57
CA THR A 133 -2.63 2.46 5.30
C THR A 133 -3.59 2.99 6.35
N LYS A 134 -3.22 4.06 7.08
CA LYS A 134 -4.13 4.71 8.05
C LYS A 134 -5.39 5.27 7.37
N ILE A 135 -5.26 5.86 6.18
CA ILE A 135 -6.41 6.37 5.41
C ILE A 135 -7.31 5.21 4.97
N TRP A 136 -6.73 4.14 4.41
CA TRP A 136 -7.49 2.92 4.06
C TRP A 136 -8.23 2.34 5.26
N LEU A 137 -7.54 2.15 6.39
CA LEU A 137 -8.17 1.66 7.62
C LEU A 137 -9.25 2.61 8.15
N ALA A 138 -9.07 3.93 8.01
CA ALA A 138 -10.06 4.92 8.44
C ALA A 138 -11.35 4.85 7.61
N LEU A 139 -11.24 4.58 6.30
CA LEU A 139 -12.40 4.31 5.44
C LEU A 139 -13.26 3.16 5.98
N PHE A 140 -12.67 2.18 6.67
CA PHE A 140 -13.39 1.03 7.24
C PHE A 140 -13.64 1.11 8.75
N GLY A 141 -13.43 2.29 9.35
CA GLY A 141 -13.53 2.47 10.80
C GLY A 141 -12.49 1.68 11.61
N GLN A 142 -11.48 1.11 10.93
CA GLN A 142 -10.37 0.39 11.53
C GLN A 142 -9.23 1.30 11.95
N TRP A 143 -9.31 2.61 11.68
CA TRP A 143 -8.46 3.67 12.25
C TRP A 143 -9.31 4.92 12.46
N ASP A 144 -8.98 5.75 13.44
CA ASP A 144 -9.72 7.00 13.68
C ASP A 144 -9.21 8.09 12.72
N TRP A 145 -10.12 8.76 12.01
CA TRP A 145 -9.79 9.87 11.11
C TRP A 145 -8.97 10.98 11.80
N LYS A 146 -9.09 11.15 13.13
CA LYS A 146 -8.28 12.12 13.89
C LYS A 146 -6.77 11.83 13.83
N GLY A 147 -6.38 10.61 13.47
CA GLY A 147 -4.99 10.20 13.29
C GLY A 147 -4.53 10.09 11.85
N THR A 148 -5.25 10.71 10.92
CA THR A 148 -4.82 10.90 9.52
C THR A 148 -4.32 12.34 9.34
N PRO A 149 -3.44 12.62 8.35
CA PRO A 149 -3.00 13.97 8.07
C PRO A 149 -4.14 14.86 7.58
N ASN A 150 -4.08 16.14 7.93
CA ASN A 150 -4.97 17.17 7.43
C ASN A 150 -4.34 17.79 6.19
N LEU A 151 -4.82 17.39 5.02
CA LEU A 151 -4.52 18.07 3.76
C LEU A 151 -5.67 19.05 3.44
N PRO A 152 -5.39 20.36 3.25
CA PRO A 152 -6.42 21.33 2.94
C PRO A 152 -6.93 21.13 1.50
N LEU A 153 -8.25 21.04 1.34
CA LEU A 153 -8.87 20.93 0.00
C LEU A 153 -8.58 22.17 -0.85
N GLU A 154 -8.36 23.31 -0.19
CA GLU A 154 -8.07 24.62 -0.76
C GLU A 154 -6.77 24.65 -1.56
N MET A 155 -5.90 23.63 -1.42
CA MET A 155 -4.71 23.46 -2.29
C MET A 155 -5.07 23.44 -3.78
N ILE A 156 -6.30 23.05 -4.13
CA ILE A 156 -6.78 23.07 -5.52
C ILE A 156 -6.82 24.50 -6.10
N HIS A 157 -6.93 25.52 -5.25
CA HIS A 157 -6.98 26.93 -5.65
C HIS A 157 -5.62 27.61 -5.67
N PHE A 158 -4.55 26.91 -5.27
CA PHE A 158 -3.21 27.51 -5.27
C PHE A 158 -2.77 27.78 -6.71
N PRO A 159 -2.31 29.00 -7.02
CA PRO A 159 -1.77 29.30 -8.33
C PRO A 159 -0.50 28.50 -8.59
N SER A 160 -0.15 28.27 -9.85
CA SER A 160 1.00 27.44 -10.25
C SER A 160 2.36 27.94 -9.77
N TRP A 161 2.47 29.20 -9.34
CA TRP A 161 3.67 29.77 -8.76
C TRP A 161 3.76 29.60 -7.23
N ALA A 162 2.66 29.24 -6.56
CA ALA A 162 2.65 29.11 -5.11
C ALA A 162 3.25 27.77 -4.66
N PRO A 163 4.00 27.73 -3.55
CA PRO A 163 4.54 26.47 -3.04
C PRO A 163 3.44 25.47 -2.70
N PHE A 164 3.69 24.18 -2.95
CA PHE A 164 2.74 23.08 -2.71
C PHE A 164 1.49 23.10 -3.59
N ASN A 165 1.46 23.89 -4.66
CA ASN A 165 0.39 23.78 -5.64
C ASN A 165 0.41 22.37 -6.27
N ILE A 166 -0.75 21.89 -6.71
CA ILE A 166 -0.90 20.51 -7.20
C ILE A 166 -0.01 20.19 -8.42
N TYR A 167 0.44 21.21 -9.16
CA TYR A 167 1.27 21.05 -10.35
C TYR A 167 2.75 20.80 -10.04
N GLU A 168 3.22 21.11 -8.82
CA GLU A 168 4.56 20.73 -8.35
C GLU A 168 4.68 19.23 -8.04
N PHE A 169 3.56 18.53 -7.84
CA PHE A 169 3.57 17.08 -7.66
C PHE A 169 3.81 16.36 -8.99
N ALA A 170 4.58 15.27 -8.92
CA ALA A 170 4.72 14.30 -10.01
C ALA A 170 3.33 13.83 -10.49
N SER A 171 3.21 13.48 -11.77
CA SER A 171 1.91 13.15 -12.40
C SER A 171 1.12 12.10 -11.62
N TRP A 172 1.76 11.01 -11.20
CA TRP A 172 1.13 9.96 -10.40
C TRP A 172 0.72 10.44 -9.01
N ALA A 173 1.54 11.27 -8.35
CA ALA A 173 1.25 11.78 -7.01
C ALA A 173 0.07 12.76 -7.05
N ARG A 174 0.00 13.62 -8.08
CA ARG A 174 -1.11 14.56 -8.28
C ARG A 174 -2.44 13.85 -8.45
N ALA A 175 -2.47 12.82 -9.30
CA ALA A 175 -3.66 12.00 -9.54
C ALA A 175 -4.15 11.28 -8.28
N THR A 176 -3.26 11.05 -7.30
CA THR A 176 -3.60 10.47 -5.99
C THR A 176 -4.03 11.53 -4.96
N VAL A 177 -3.31 12.66 -4.89
CA VAL A 177 -3.58 13.72 -3.89
C VAL A 177 -4.95 14.35 -4.09
N VAL A 178 -5.34 14.67 -5.33
CA VAL A 178 -6.63 15.34 -5.60
C VAL A 178 -7.84 14.54 -5.07
N PRO A 179 -8.03 13.25 -5.41
CA PRO A 179 -9.14 12.47 -4.83
C PRO A 179 -8.97 12.25 -3.32
N MET A 180 -7.73 12.14 -2.81
CA MET A 180 -7.50 12.08 -1.36
C MET A 180 -7.98 13.33 -0.63
N LEU A 181 -7.86 14.53 -1.20
CA LEU A 181 -8.39 15.76 -0.60
C LEU A 181 -9.89 15.64 -0.35
N ILE A 182 -10.63 15.08 -1.31
CA ILE A 182 -12.08 14.84 -1.18
C ILE A 182 -12.35 13.85 -0.03
N ILE A 183 -11.62 12.73 -0.01
CA ILE A 183 -11.75 11.69 1.03
C ILE A 183 -11.45 12.27 2.43
N LEU A 184 -10.35 13.02 2.57
CA LEU A 184 -9.94 13.61 3.85
C LEU A 184 -10.87 14.74 4.31
N ALA A 185 -11.53 15.43 3.37
CA ALA A 185 -12.55 16.43 3.68
C ALA A 185 -13.87 15.80 4.16
N HIS A 186 -14.30 14.70 3.53
CA HIS A 186 -15.60 14.06 3.82
C HIS A 186 -15.52 12.98 4.90
N LYS A 187 -14.35 12.36 5.09
CA LYS A 187 -14.08 11.31 6.08
C LYS A 187 -15.14 10.20 6.05
N PRO A 188 -15.43 9.60 4.87
CA PRO A 188 -16.49 8.60 4.76
C PRO A 188 -16.15 7.36 5.58
N ARG A 189 -17.19 6.63 6.00
CA ARG A 189 -17.03 5.38 6.74
C ARG A 189 -17.87 4.28 6.10
N CYS A 190 -17.21 3.22 5.67
CA CYS A 190 -17.79 1.96 5.21
C CYS A 190 -17.70 0.93 6.34
N PRO A 191 -18.82 0.50 6.94
CA PRO A 191 -18.80 -0.52 7.98
C PRO A 191 -18.23 -1.85 7.47
N VAL A 192 -17.59 -2.59 8.36
CA VAL A 192 -17.17 -3.97 8.13
C VAL A 192 -17.84 -4.89 9.16
N PRO A 193 -18.02 -6.18 8.85
CA PRO A 193 -18.50 -7.15 9.83
C PRO A 193 -17.59 -7.21 11.05
N ASP A 194 -18.13 -7.56 12.22
CA ASP A 194 -17.34 -7.69 13.46
C ASP A 194 -16.20 -8.70 13.32
N SER A 195 -16.44 -9.78 12.55
CA SER A 195 -15.42 -10.78 12.22
C SER A 195 -14.22 -10.21 11.46
N ALA A 196 -14.35 -9.03 10.84
CA ALA A 196 -13.31 -8.34 10.10
C ALA A 196 -12.64 -7.20 10.88
N SER A 197 -13.07 -6.91 12.13
CA SER A 197 -12.37 -5.96 13.00
C SER A 197 -10.91 -6.36 13.20
N ILE A 198 -9.98 -5.41 13.37
CA ILE A 198 -8.55 -5.70 13.59
C ILE A 198 -8.03 -5.20 14.95
N ASP A 199 -8.88 -5.23 15.98
CA ASP A 199 -8.55 -4.73 17.33
C ASP A 199 -7.37 -5.47 17.95
N GLU A 200 -7.19 -6.75 17.61
CA GLU A 200 -6.05 -7.57 18.02
C GLU A 200 -4.70 -7.10 17.49
N LEU A 201 -4.68 -6.18 16.52
CA LEU A 201 -3.46 -5.59 15.96
C LEU A 201 -3.05 -4.29 16.68
N TYR A 202 -3.73 -3.91 17.74
CA TYR A 202 -3.41 -2.76 18.58
C TYR A 202 -2.73 -3.20 19.89
N PRO A 203 -1.42 -2.97 20.08
CA PRO A 203 -0.69 -3.47 21.26
C PRO A 203 -1.27 -3.05 22.62
N GLY A 204 -1.91 -1.88 22.70
CA GLY A 204 -2.60 -1.41 23.91
C GLY A 204 -4.12 -1.26 23.76
N GLY A 205 -4.70 -1.77 22.67
CA GLY A 205 -6.09 -1.49 22.28
C GLY A 205 -6.29 -0.10 21.66
N ARG A 206 -7.50 0.12 21.12
CA ARG A 206 -7.83 1.37 20.40
C ARG A 206 -7.85 2.61 21.29
N GLU A 207 -8.29 2.48 22.54
CA GLU A 207 -8.48 3.63 23.44
C GLU A 207 -7.16 4.22 23.92
N SER A 208 -6.17 3.38 24.20
CA SER A 208 -4.84 3.82 24.62
C SER A 208 -3.95 4.26 23.44
N THR A 209 -4.42 4.07 22.21
CA THR A 209 -3.64 4.39 21.01
C THR A 209 -3.49 5.89 20.86
N ASN A 210 -2.24 6.34 20.74
CA ASN A 210 -1.95 7.71 20.39
C ASN A 210 -2.17 7.94 18.88
N TYR A 211 -3.27 8.62 18.55
CA TYR A 211 -3.61 8.99 17.18
C TYR A 211 -2.89 10.25 16.69
N THR A 212 -2.12 10.94 17.53
CA THR A 212 -1.38 12.12 17.04
C THR A 212 -0.34 11.72 15.99
N LEU A 213 -0.22 12.54 14.94
CA LEU A 213 0.82 12.34 13.94
C LEU A 213 2.21 12.36 14.59
N PRO A 214 3.13 11.49 14.15
CA PRO A 214 4.49 11.48 14.68
C PRO A 214 5.10 12.87 14.58
N LYS A 215 5.63 13.39 15.69
CA LYS A 215 6.43 14.61 15.66
C LYS A 215 7.71 14.29 14.85
N PRO A 216 8.09 15.12 13.87
CA PRO A 216 9.39 14.98 13.22
C PRO A 216 10.48 14.98 14.29
N SER A 217 11.40 14.02 14.22
CA SER A 217 12.61 14.04 15.06
C SER A 217 13.47 15.26 14.74
N GLU A 218 14.36 15.62 15.68
CA GLU A 218 15.12 16.87 15.65
C GLU A 218 15.82 17.18 14.31
N GLY A 219 15.65 18.43 13.88
CA GLY A 219 16.20 19.02 12.65
C GLY A 219 15.38 20.26 12.26
N ILE A 220 16.02 21.34 11.82
CA ILE A 220 15.34 22.47 11.17
C ILE A 220 15.16 22.04 9.70
N GLY A 221 13.95 21.68 9.30
CA GLY A 221 13.70 21.18 7.96
C GLY A 221 12.22 21.09 7.62
N TRP A 222 11.93 20.87 6.33
CA TRP A 222 10.59 20.75 5.74
C TRP A 222 9.65 19.85 6.54
N ALA A 223 10.14 18.81 7.22
CA ALA A 223 9.34 17.95 8.07
C ALA A 223 8.66 18.71 9.24
N LYS A 224 9.36 19.65 9.91
CA LYS A 224 8.76 20.51 10.94
C LYS A 224 7.77 21.51 10.34
N ALA A 225 8.09 22.08 9.17
CA ALA A 225 7.21 23.01 8.48
C ALA A 225 5.89 22.32 8.08
N LEU A 226 5.96 21.12 7.51
CA LEU A 226 4.80 20.28 7.16
C LEU A 226 4.00 19.87 8.40
N TYR A 227 4.66 19.51 9.49
CA TYR A 227 3.98 19.18 10.75
C TYR A 227 3.21 20.37 11.33
N TRP A 228 3.78 21.58 11.31
CA TRP A 228 3.08 22.78 11.76
C TRP A 228 1.99 23.23 10.78
N ALA A 229 2.21 23.10 9.48
CA ALA A 229 1.18 23.33 8.47
C ALA A 229 -0.01 22.39 8.68
N ASP A 230 0.21 21.10 8.91
CA ASP A 230 -0.83 20.12 9.24
C ASP A 230 -1.63 20.54 10.48
N LYS A 231 -0.94 20.99 11.54
CA LYS A 231 -1.59 21.49 12.77
C LYS A 231 -2.43 22.73 12.52
N LEU A 232 -1.91 23.69 11.76
CA LEU A 232 -2.62 24.94 11.41
C LEU A 232 -3.85 24.65 10.55
N VAL A 233 -3.72 23.77 9.55
CA VAL A 233 -4.85 23.31 8.72
C VAL A 233 -5.88 22.58 9.57
N GLY A 234 -5.44 21.70 10.48
CA GLY A 234 -6.34 20.99 11.38
C GLY A 234 -7.10 21.91 12.35
N ILE A 235 -6.52 23.06 12.70
CA ILE A 235 -7.20 24.13 13.46
C ILE A 235 -8.17 24.88 12.54
N TYR A 236 -7.74 25.26 11.34
CA TYR A 236 -8.56 25.94 10.33
C TYR A 236 -9.82 25.14 9.98
N GLN A 237 -9.70 23.84 9.73
CA GLN A 237 -10.81 22.94 9.40
C GLN A 237 -11.84 22.76 10.52
N LYS A 238 -11.51 23.12 11.76
CA LYS A 238 -12.44 23.12 12.90
C LYS A 238 -13.28 24.39 13.00
N PHE A 239 -12.93 25.46 12.27
CA PHE A 239 -13.75 26.66 12.24
C PHE A 239 -15.06 26.42 11.47
N PRO A 240 -16.20 26.92 12.00
CA PRO A 240 -17.52 26.68 11.40
C PRO A 240 -17.77 27.47 10.11
N VAL A 241 -16.94 28.47 9.80
CA VAL A 241 -17.08 29.30 8.60
C VAL A 241 -16.21 28.71 7.49
N ARG A 242 -16.86 28.11 6.50
CA ARG A 242 -16.25 27.71 5.23
C ARG A 242 -16.69 28.74 4.18
N PRO A 243 -15.78 29.36 3.42
CA PRO A 243 -16.17 30.20 2.28
C PRO A 243 -16.94 29.40 1.22
#